data_AF-Q56WI8-F1
#
_entry.id   AF-Q56WI8-F1
#
_cell.length_a   1.000
_cell.length_b   1.000
_cell.length_c   1.000
_cell.angle_alpha   90.00
_cell.angle_beta   90.00
_cell.angle_gamma   90.00
#
_symmetry.space_group_name_H-M   'P 1'
#
loop_
_entity.id
_entity.type
_entity.pdbx_description
1 polymer ?
#
loop_
_entity_poly.entity_id
_entity_poly.type
_entity_poly.pdbx_seq_one_letter_code
_entity_poly.pdbx_strand_id
1 'polypeptide(L)'
;MLDNMVVPLENGDVDVTMLKDAVELINGRFETEASGNVTLETVHKIGQSGVTFISSGALTHSVKALDISLKIDTELALEVGRRTKRA
;
A
#
# COMPACT_ATOMS: atom_id res chain seq x y z
N MET A 1 -2.26 16.79 -6.66
CA MET A 1 -1.44 15.62 -7.02
C MET A 1 -0.05 16.11 -7.41
N LEU A 2 0.97 15.62 -6.71
CA LEU A 2 2.40 15.94 -6.87
C LEU A 2 3.09 14.69 -7.43
N ASP A 3 3.01 14.54 -8.75
CA ASP A 3 3.42 13.31 -9.43
C ASP A 3 4.91 13.29 -9.76
N ASN A 4 5.55 12.15 -9.53
CA ASN A 4 6.96 11.88 -9.87
C ASN A 4 7.96 12.92 -9.34
N MET A 5 7.65 13.58 -8.22
CA MET A 5 8.55 14.55 -7.55
C MET A 5 9.55 13.88 -6.59
N VAL A 6 9.64 12.55 -6.62
CA VAL A 6 10.56 11.74 -5.82
C VAL A 6 11.61 11.15 -6.75
N VAL A 7 12.89 11.47 -6.52
CA VAL A 7 14.00 11.07 -7.38
C VAL A 7 14.74 9.90 -6.75
N PRO A 8 14.81 8.72 -7.40
CA PRO A 8 15.63 7.61 -6.94
C PRO A 8 17.12 7.95 -6.96
N LEU A 9 17.84 7.53 -5.93
CA LEU A 9 19.30 7.66 -5.83
C LEU A 9 19.98 6.30 -6.03
N GLU A 10 21.24 6.31 -6.44
CA GLU A 10 22.00 5.07 -6.73
C GLU A 10 22.19 4.16 -5.51
N ASN A 11 22.11 4.71 -4.30
CA ASN A 11 22.24 3.99 -3.04
C ASN A 11 20.94 3.32 -2.57
N GLY A 12 19.86 3.37 -3.37
CA GLY A 12 18.55 2.82 -3.02
C GLY A 12 17.69 3.73 -2.13
N ASP A 13 18.16 4.93 -1.82
CA ASP A 13 17.37 5.98 -1.16
C ASP A 13 16.66 6.88 -2.19
N VAL A 14 15.88 7.84 -1.73
CA VAL A 14 15.19 8.83 -2.58
C VAL A 14 15.45 10.27 -2.14
N ASP A 15 15.55 11.18 -3.09
CA ASP A 15 15.49 12.62 -2.85
C ASP A 15 14.02 13.08 -2.92
N VAL A 16 13.59 13.77 -1.86
CA VAL A 16 12.23 14.31 -1.68
C VAL A 16 12.23 15.83 -1.59
N THR A 17 13.34 16.50 -1.91
CA THR A 17 13.48 17.96 -1.78
C THR A 17 12.43 18.69 -2.61
N MET A 18 12.27 18.32 -3.88
CA MET A 18 11.24 18.90 -4.76
C MET A 18 9.82 18.72 -4.20
N LEU A 19 9.54 17.52 -3.65
CA LEU A 19 8.22 17.24 -3.05
C LEU A 19 7.97 18.10 -1.81
N LYS A 20 9.00 18.28 -0.96
CA LYS A 20 8.93 19.15 0.22
C LYS A 20 8.70 20.61 -0.16
N ASP A 21 9.47 21.13 -1.10
CA ASP A 21 9.32 22.50 -1.59
C ASP A 21 7.92 22.75 -2.15
N ALA A 22 7.35 21.77 -2.86
CA ALA A 22 5.98 21.85 -3.36
C ALA A 22 4.93 21.84 -2.24
N VAL A 23 5.10 21.01 -1.21
CA VAL A 23 4.22 20.99 -0.03
C VAL A 23 4.28 22.32 0.73
N GLU A 24 5.48 22.86 0.95
CA GLU A 24 5.70 24.16 1.59
C GLU A 24 5.07 25.30 0.78
N LEU A 25 5.23 25.29 -0.54
CA LEU A 25 4.61 26.28 -1.42
C LEU A 25 3.08 26.24 -1.37
N ILE A 26 2.50 25.04 -1.29
CA ILE A 26 1.05 24.86 -1.15
C ILE A 26 0.56 25.43 0.20
N ASN A 27 1.39 25.33 1.25
CA ASN A 27 1.15 25.93 2.56
C ASN A 27 -0.23 25.58 3.12
N GLY A 28 -0.62 24.30 3.05
CA GLY A 28 -1.89 23.80 3.58
C GLY A 28 -3.16 24.32 2.90
N ARG A 29 -3.05 25.04 1.77
CA ARG A 29 -4.21 25.57 1.03
C ARG A 29 -5.05 24.48 0.37
N PHE A 30 -4.44 23.32 0.10
CA PHE A 30 -5.07 22.16 -0.51
C PHE A 30 -4.47 20.88 0.08
N GLU A 31 -5.23 19.79 0.04
CA GLU A 31 -4.70 18.45 0.30
C GLU A 31 -3.69 18.06 -0.78
N THR A 32 -2.62 17.40 -0.36
CA THR A 32 -1.51 17.00 -1.24
C THR A 32 -1.40 15.49 -1.30
N GLU A 33 -1.06 14.99 -2.47
CA GLU A 33 -0.89 13.57 -2.74
C GLU A 33 0.43 13.38 -3.47
N ALA A 34 1.32 12.54 -2.95
CA ALA A 34 2.50 12.07 -3.69
C ALA A 34 2.19 10.79 -4.46
N SER A 35 2.60 10.75 -5.73
CA SER A 35 2.49 9.57 -6.61
C SER A 35 3.78 9.35 -7.39
N GLY A 36 3.97 8.11 -7.88
CA GLY A 36 5.15 7.71 -8.65
C GLY A 36 6.31 7.24 -7.78
N ASN A 37 7.00 6.18 -8.20
CA ASN A 37 8.17 5.59 -7.53
C ASN A 37 7.99 5.24 -6.03
N VAL A 38 6.76 4.94 -5.62
CA VAL A 38 6.45 4.54 -4.22
C VAL A 38 6.71 3.04 -4.03
N THR A 39 7.66 2.71 -3.17
CA THR A 39 7.99 1.34 -2.73
C THR A 39 7.96 1.25 -1.21
N LEU A 40 8.11 0.04 -0.65
CA LEU A 40 8.18 -0.15 0.81
C LEU A 40 9.37 0.57 1.44
N GLU A 41 10.47 0.67 0.70
CA GLU A 41 11.71 1.32 1.11
C GLU A 41 11.57 2.85 1.08
N THR A 42 10.85 3.39 0.09
CA THR A 42 10.77 4.84 -0.14
C THR A 42 9.60 5.50 0.57
N VAL A 43 8.51 4.78 0.84
CA VAL A 43 7.24 5.34 1.36
C VAL A 43 7.42 6.11 2.68
N HIS A 44 8.33 5.68 3.55
CA HIS A 44 8.57 6.36 4.83
C HIS A 44 9.14 7.77 4.60
N LYS A 45 10.17 7.90 3.76
CA LYS A 45 10.81 9.19 3.46
C LYS A 45 9.89 10.11 2.65
N ILE A 46 9.08 9.54 1.76
CA ILE A 46 8.02 10.27 1.04
C ILE A 46 7.00 10.84 2.04
N GLY A 47 6.56 10.05 3.03
CA GLY A 47 5.62 10.50 4.06
C GLY A 47 6.17 11.63 4.94
N GLN A 48 7.49 11.66 5.17
CA GLN A 48 8.16 12.75 5.89
C GLN A 48 8.20 14.08 5.11
N SER A 49 7.72 14.13 3.86
CA SER A 49 7.63 15.38 3.09
C SER A 49 6.46 16.28 3.52
N GLY A 50 5.51 15.75 4.31
CA GLY A 50 4.33 16.50 4.77
C GLY A 50 3.13 16.41 3.82
N VAL A 51 3.15 15.48 2.85
CA VAL A 51 1.97 15.20 2.02
C VAL A 51 0.81 14.62 2.84
N THR A 52 -0.42 14.93 2.44
CA THR A 52 -1.65 14.38 3.07
C THR A 52 -1.84 12.91 2.75
N PHE A 53 -1.59 12.53 1.50
CA PHE A 53 -1.79 11.17 0.98
C PHE A 53 -0.58 10.68 0.17
N ILE A 54 -0.45 9.37 0.08
CA ILE A 54 0.48 8.69 -0.84
C ILE A 54 -0.32 7.63 -1.59
N SER A 55 -0.22 7.63 -2.92
CA SER A 55 -0.81 6.58 -3.75
C SER A 55 0.27 5.66 -4.32
N SER A 56 -0.02 4.35 -4.36
CA SER A 56 0.87 3.34 -4.94
C SER A 56 0.09 2.34 -5.77
N GLY A 57 0.37 2.32 -7.08
CA GLY A 57 -0.20 1.32 -7.99
C GLY A 57 0.28 -0.11 -7.73
N ALA A 58 1.39 -0.28 -7.01
CA ALA A 58 1.91 -1.61 -6.66
C ALA A 58 0.92 -2.43 -5.82
N LEU A 59 0.04 -1.75 -5.07
CA LEU A 59 -0.98 -2.38 -4.24
C LEU A 59 -2.04 -3.14 -5.06
N THR A 60 -2.22 -2.81 -6.34
CA THR A 60 -3.26 -3.42 -7.19
C THR A 60 -2.69 -4.21 -8.36
N HIS A 61 -1.62 -3.74 -9.02
CA HIS A 61 -1.07 -4.42 -10.19
C HIS A 61 0.05 -5.44 -9.85
N SER A 62 0.67 -5.33 -8.67
CA SER A 62 1.87 -6.11 -8.30
C SER A 62 1.70 -6.83 -6.96
N VAL A 63 0.48 -7.20 -6.62
CA VAL A 63 0.13 -7.89 -5.36
C VAL A 63 0.68 -9.32 -5.34
N LYS A 64 1.32 -9.69 -4.23
CA LYS A 64 1.61 -11.09 -3.90
C LYS A 64 0.38 -11.70 -3.23
N ALA A 65 -0.23 -12.70 -3.86
CA ALA A 65 -1.36 -13.42 -3.29
C ALA A 65 -0.99 -14.08 -1.95
N LEU A 66 -1.88 -13.99 -0.98
CA LEU A 66 -1.73 -14.68 0.29
C LEU A 66 -1.96 -16.18 0.09
N ASP A 67 -1.07 -17.01 0.63
CA ASP A 67 -1.24 -18.45 0.63
C ASP A 67 -2.25 -18.85 1.71
N ILE A 68 -3.41 -19.36 1.30
CA ILE A 68 -4.53 -19.70 2.19
C ILE A 68 -4.98 -21.13 1.88
N SER A 69 -5.15 -21.94 2.93
CA SER A 69 -5.71 -23.29 2.82
C SER A 69 -6.90 -23.47 3.75
N LEU A 70 -7.95 -24.12 3.25
CA LEU A 70 -9.09 -24.57 4.03
C LEU A 70 -8.86 -26.04 4.44
N LYS A 71 -8.72 -26.28 5.74
CA LYS A 71 -8.63 -27.64 6.29
C LYS A 71 -9.99 -28.04 6.84
N ILE A 72 -10.61 -29.04 6.23
CA ILE A 72 -11.91 -29.57 6.63
C ILE A 72 -11.69 -30.87 7.38
N ASP A 73 -12.25 -30.97 8.59
CA ASP A 73 -12.44 -32.25 9.26
C ASP A 73 -13.70 -32.92 8.67
N THR A 74 -13.49 -33.94 7.84
CA THR A 74 -14.57 -34.63 7.14
C THR A 74 -15.45 -35.45 8.09
N GLU A 75 -14.90 -35.96 9.19
CA GLU A 75 -15.67 -36.76 10.15
C GLU A 75 -16.64 -35.86 10.94
N LEU A 76 -16.13 -34.73 11.43
CA LEU A 76 -16.97 -33.72 12.09
C LEU A 76 -18.04 -33.18 11.14
N ALA A 77 -17.70 -32.94 9.87
CA ALA A 77 -18.65 -32.46 8.88
C ALA A 77 -19.80 -33.46 8.63
N LEU A 78 -19.48 -34.75 8.55
CA LEU A 78 -20.48 -35.82 8.40
C LEU A 78 -21.35 -35.96 9.66
N GLU A 79 -20.78 -35.85 10.86
CA GLU A 79 -21.52 -35.87 12.11
C GLU A 79 -22.56 -34.74 12.18
N VAL A 80 -22.14 -33.50 11.87
CA VAL A 80 -23.03 -32.33 11.87
C VAL A 80 -24.10 -32.44 10.79
N GLY A 81 -23.74 -32.91 9.58
CA GLY A 81 -24.68 -33.14 8.49
C GLY A 81 -25.79 -34.12 8.86
N ARG A 82 -25.43 -35.25 9.49
CA ARG A 82 -26.38 -36.23 10.03
C ARG A 82 -27.28 -35.64 11.12
N ARG A 83 -26.71 -34.86 12.06
CA ARG A 83 -27.47 -34.23 13.16
C ARG A 83 -28.48 -33.19 12.67
N THR A 84 -28.16 -32.50 11.58
CA THR A 84 -28.97 -31.38 11.04
C THR A 84 -29.89 -31.77 9.88
N LYS A 85 -29.92 -33.04 9.47
CA LYS A 85 -30.67 -33.55 8.30
C LYS A 85 -30.33 -32.82 6.99
N ARG A 86 -29.07 -32.41 6.82
CA ARG A 86 -28.56 -31.71 5.64
C ARG A 86 -27.64 -32.57 4.77
N ALA A 87 -27.47 -33.84 5.12
CA ALA A 87 -26.73 -34.85 4.39
C ALA A 87 -27.69 -35.93 3.87
#